data_AF-A0A5R2N0B1-F1
#
_entry.id   AF-A0A5R2N0B1-F1
#
_cell.length_a   1.000
_cell.length_b   1.000
_cell.length_c   1.000
_cell.angle_alpha   90.00
_cell.angle_beta   90.00
_cell.angle_gamma   90.00
#
_symmetry.space_group_name_H-M   'P 1'
#
loop_
_entity.id
_entity.type
_entity.pdbx_description
1 polymer ?
#
loop_
_entity_poly.entity_id
_entity_poly.type
_entity_poly.pdbx_seq_one_letter_code
_entity_poly.pdbx_strand_id
1 'polypeptide(L)' 'MAEKLTTFDPAEGLTSDEAIAAFMAEAFASEDSGYIAHALGVV' A
#
# COMPACT_ATOMS: atom_id res chain seq x y z
N MET A 1 -21.46 12.34 -16.66
CA MET A 1 -20.05 12.12 -16.98
C MET A 1 -19.53 11.17 -15.91
N ALA A 2 -19.29 9.89 -16.25
CA ALA A 2 -18.69 8.96 -15.29
C ALA A 2 -17.20 9.27 -15.23
N GLU A 3 -16.70 9.61 -14.04
CA GLU A 3 -15.28 9.84 -13.85
C GLU A 3 -14.52 8.56 -14.22
N LYS A 4 -13.52 8.67 -15.09
CA LYS A 4 -12.65 7.54 -15.43
C LYS A 4 -11.79 7.27 -14.21
N LEU A 5 -12.22 6.35 -13.37
CA LEU A 5 -11.41 5.82 -12.29
C LEU A 5 -10.24 5.06 -12.92
N THR A 6 -9.05 5.63 -12.84
CA THR A 6 -7.82 4.91 -13.14
C THR A 6 -7.54 3.96 -11.98
N THR A 7 -7.20 2.71 -12.28
CA THR A 7 -6.67 1.78 -11.29
C THR A 7 -5.33 2.33 -10.82
N PHE A 8 -5.30 2.91 -9.62
CA PHE A 8 -4.07 3.34 -8.97
C PHE A 8 -3.54 2.15 -8.18
N ASP A 9 -2.35 1.68 -8.55
CA ASP A 9 -1.62 0.69 -7.76
C ASP A 9 -0.62 1.43 -6.85
N PRO A 10 -0.88 1.50 -5.52
CA PRO A 10 0.05 2.13 -4.58
C PRO A 10 1.41 1.43 -4.55
N ALA A 11 1.50 0.15 -4.94
CA ALA A 11 2.77 -0.58 -4.98
C ALA A 11 3.73 -0.02 -6.06
N GLU A 12 3.20 0.55 -7.15
CA GLU A 12 4.04 1.20 -8.18
C GLU A 12 4.78 2.43 -7.64
N GLY A 13 4.28 3.04 -6.57
CA GLY A 13 4.92 4.18 -5.89
C GLY A 13 6.00 3.79 -4.89
N LEU A 14 6.07 2.52 -4.49
CA LEU A 14 7.02 1.99 -3.51
C LEU A 14 8.36 1.65 -4.19
N THR A 15 8.98 2.65 -4.82
CA THR A 15 10.21 2.48 -5.61
C THR A 15 11.49 2.66 -4.79
N SER A 16 11.38 3.12 -3.55
CA SER A 16 12.50 3.35 -2.64
C SER A 16 12.31 2.60 -1.33
N ASP A 17 13.42 2.16 -0.73
CA ASP A 17 13.44 1.44 0.54
C ASP A 17 12.79 2.26 1.67
N GLU A 18 12.97 3.59 1.67
CA GLU A 18 12.33 4.48 2.63
C GLU A 18 10.81 4.53 2.48
N ALA A 19 10.31 4.49 1.24
CA ALA A 19 8.88 4.48 0.96
C ALA A 19 8.24 3.16 1.41
N ILE A 20 8.92 2.04 1.17
CA ILE A 20 8.51 0.71 1.65
C ILE A 20 8.49 0.69 3.18
N ALA A 21 9.55 1.18 3.82
CA ALA A 21 9.64 1.21 5.28
C ALA A 21 8.54 2.07 5.92
N ALA A 22 8.26 3.24 5.35
CA ALA A 22 7.16 4.11 5.81
C ALA A 22 5.79 3.44 5.63
N PHE A 23 5.55 2.81 4.47
CA PHE A 23 4.30 2.10 4.20
C PHE A 23 4.06 0.93 5.16
N MET A 24 5.11 0.13 5.43
CA MET A 24 5.06 -0.96 6.40
C MET A 24 4.82 -0.44 7.83
N ALA A 25 5.48 0.66 8.22
CA ALA A 25 5.31 1.25 9.55
C ALA A 25 3.87 1.76 9.78
N GLU A 26 3.28 2.42 8.77
CA GLU A 26 1.88 2.84 8.78
C GLU A 26 0.94 1.63 8.87
N ALA A 27 1.27 0.55 8.14
CA ALA A 27 0.49 -0.68 8.15
C ALA A 27 0.47 -1.36 9.52
N PHE A 28 1.63 -1.45 10.18
CA PHE A 28 1.72 -1.95 11.55
C PHE A 28 1.03 -1.02 12.56
N ALA A 29 1.09 0.31 12.36
CA ALA A 29 0.43 1.28 13.24
C ALA A 29 -1.10 1.23 13.17
N SER A 30 -1.67 0.82 12.03
CA SER A 30 -3.12 0.63 11.88
C SER A 30 -3.65 -0.63 12.57
N GLU A 31 -2.79 -1.55 13.01
CA GLU A 31 -3.15 -2.87 13.57
C GLU A 31 -4.07 -3.72 12.67
N ASP A 32 -4.19 -3.34 11.39
CA ASP A 32 -5.06 -4.00 10.43
C ASP A 32 -4.28 -5.12 9.72
N SER A 33 -4.58 -6.35 10.12
CA SER A 33 -4.00 -7.56 9.52
C SER A 33 -4.18 -7.65 8.00
N GLY A 34 -5.26 -7.09 7.44
CA GLY A 34 -5.50 -7.06 6.00
C GLY A 34 -4.61 -6.06 5.28
N TYR A 35 -4.41 -4.88 5.87
CA TYR A 35 -3.51 -3.86 5.35
C TYR A 35 -2.04 -4.29 5.44
N ILE A 36 -1.65 -4.99 6.51
CA ILE A 36 -0.32 -5.63 6.65
C ILE A 36 -0.14 -6.73 5.60
N ALA A 37 -1.14 -7.59 5.38
CA ALA A 37 -1.05 -8.65 4.37
C ALA A 37 -0.94 -8.09 2.95
N HIS A 38 -1.62 -6.98 2.67
CA HIS A 38 -1.51 -6.27 1.39
C HIS A 38 -0.12 -5.66 1.20
N ALA A 39 0.45 -5.04 2.25
CA ALA A 39 1.80 -4.50 2.21
C ALA A 39 2.90 -5.56 2.03
N LEU A 40 2.66 -6.78 2.54
CA LEU A 40 3.55 -7.92 2.37
C LEU A 40 3.36 -8.65 1.02
N GLY A 41 2.35 -8.28 0.21
CA GLY A 41 2.07 -8.93 -1.07
C GLY A 41 1.56 -10.37 -0.96
N VAL A 42 0.89 -10.71 0.15
CA VAL A 42 0.39 -12.08 0.43
C VAL A 42 -1.00 -12.33 -0.19
N VAL A 43 -1.63 -11.32 -0.81
CA VAL A 43 -2.97 -11.38 -1.44
C VAL A 43 -3.02 -10.70 -2.80
#